data_AF-J2I9E7-F1
#
_entry.id   AF-J2I9E7-F1
#
_cell.length_a   1.000
_cell.length_b   1.000
_cell.length_c   1.000
_cell.angle_alpha   90.00
_cell.angle_beta   90.00
_cell.angle_gamma   90.00
#
_symmetry.space_group_name_H-M   'P 1'
#
loop_
_entity.id
_entity.type
_entity.pdbx_description
1 polymer ?
#
loop_
_entity_poly.entity_id
_entity_poly.type
_entity_poly.pdbx_seq_one_letter_code
_entity_poly.pdbx_strand_id
1 'polypeptide(L)' 'MNKVLLIDDDVELTTLLQEYLVEEGYEVVTDTDGRAAIAAGA' A
#
# COMPACT_ATOMS: atom_id res chain seq x y z
N MET A 1 9.13 9.14 -9.81
CA MET A 1 8.78 7.97 -8.99
C MET A 1 7.47 8.29 -8.28
N ASN A 2 6.40 7.57 -8.57
CA ASN A 2 5.10 7.82 -7.96
C ASN A 2 4.94 6.93 -6.73
N LYS A 3 4.58 7.52 -5.59
CA LYS A 3 4.35 6.80 -4.34
C LYS A 3 2.88 6.45 -4.21
N VAL A 4 2.58 5.25 -3.74
CA VAL A 4 1.22 4.74 -3.52
C VAL A 4 1.09 4.26 -2.09
N LEU A 5 0.09 4.76 -1.37
CA LEU A 5 -0.33 4.23 -0.07
C LEU A 5 -1.56 3.34 -0.30
N LEU A 6 -1.40 2.04 -0.10
CA LEU A 6 -2.44 1.04 -0.28
C LEU A 6 -2.94 0.58 1.10
N ILE A 7 -4.24 0.72 1.35
CA ILE A 7 -4.87 0.38 2.63
C ILE A 7 -6.08 -0.48 2.35
N ASP A 8 -6.07 -1.69 2.89
CA ASP A 8 -7.19 -2.63 2.83
C ASP A 8 -7.15 -3.51 4.09
N ASP A 9 -8.31 -3.90 4.61
CA ASP A 9 -8.39 -4.78 5.79
C ASP A 9 -8.08 -6.24 5.46
N ASP A 10 -8.11 -6.61 4.18
CA ASP A 10 -7.68 -7.91 3.69
C ASP A 10 -6.18 -7.92 3.36
N VAL A 11 -5.41 -8.67 4.16
CA VAL A 11 -3.95 -8.82 4.02
C VAL A 11 -3.56 -9.53 2.72
N GLU A 12 -4.34 -10.53 2.31
CA GLU A 12 -4.03 -11.33 1.11
C GLU A 12 -4.20 -10.48 -0.15
N LEU A 13 -5.30 -9.72 -0.21
CA LEU A 13 -5.56 -8.79 -1.31
C LEU A 13 -4.53 -7.65 -1.36
N THR A 14 -4.19 -7.09 -0.19
CA THR A 14 -3.18 -6.02 -0.08
C THR A 14 -1.83 -6.47 -0.62
N THR A 15 -1.41 -7.70 -0.26
CA THR A 15 -0.13 -8.26 -0.70
C THR A 15 -0.12 -8.48 -2.21
N LEU A 16 -1.19 -9.06 -2.76
CA LEU A 16 -1.32 -9.28 -4.21
C LEU A 16 -1.23 -7.97 -5.00
N LEU A 17 -1.95 -6.94 -4.57
CA LEU A 17 -1.96 -5.63 -5.24
C LEU A 17 -0.63 -4.88 -5.09
N GLN A 18 0.05 -5.03 -3.95
CA GLN A 18 1.38 -4.47 -3.74
C GLN A 18 2.38 -5.02 -4.77
N GLU A 19 2.37 -6.33 -5.01
CA GLU A 19 3.27 -6.96 -5.98
C GLU A 19 3.06 -6.38 -7.39
N TYR A 20 1.81 -6.30 -7.86
CA TYR A 20 1.50 -5.72 -9.18
C TYR A 20 1.95 -4.26 -9.32
N LEU A 21 1.71 -3.44 -8.29
CA LEU A 21 2.09 -2.03 -8.32
C LEU A 21 3.61 -1.85 -8.29
N VAL A 22 4.34 -2.68 -7.54
CA VAL A 22 5.81 -2.67 -7.54
C VAL A 22 6.36 -3.10 -8.90
N GLU A 23 5.77 -4.12 -9.53
CA GLU A 23 6.14 -4.56 -10.89
C GLU A 23 5.95 -3.44 -11.94
N GLU A 24 4.88 -2.66 -11.82
CA GLU A 24 4.62 -1.48 -12.67
C GLU A 24 5.53 -0.27 -12.35
N GLY A 25 6.40 -0.39 -11.33
CA GLY A 25 7.40 0.62 -10.98
C GLY A 25 6.96 1.67 -9.97
N TYR A 26 5.87 1.42 -9.22
CA TYR A 26 5.44 2.27 -8.12
C TYR A 26 6.22 1.95 -6.83
N GLU A 27 6.40 2.97 -5.99
CA GLU A 27 6.87 2.79 -4.61
C GLU A 27 5.65 2.65 -3.71
N VAL A 28 5.37 1.43 -3.26
CA VAL A 28 4.14 1.09 -2.54
C VAL A 28 4.40 0.93 -1.05
N VAL A 29 3.58 1.57 -0.24
CA VAL A 29 3.49 1.37 1.21
C VAL A 29 2.12 0.78 1.51
N THR A 30 2.10 -0.30 2.28
CA THR A 30 0.87 -1.01 2.67
C THR A 30 0.62 -0.87 4.16
N ASP A 31 -0.64 -0.79 4.55
CA ASP A 31 -1.09 -0.85 5.94
C ASP A 31 -2.50 -1.44 6.00
N THR A 32 -2.86 -2.03 7.14
CA THR A 32 -4.20 -2.59 7.39
C THR A 32 -5.06 -1.68 8.27
N ASP A 33 -4.45 -0.67 8.91
CA ASP A 33 -5.15 0.33 9.72
C ASP A 33 -5.04 1.71 9.07
N GLY A 34 -6.17 2.22 8.56
CA GLY A 34 -6.22 3.52 7.92
C GLY A 34 -5.74 4.69 8.80
N ARG A 35 -5.88 4.62 10.13
CA ARG A 35 -5.38 5.68 11.03
C ARG A 35 -3.87 5.66 11.12
N ALA A 36 -3.28 4.47 11.23
CA ALA A 36 -1.83 4.29 11.24
C ALA A 36 -1.23 4.72 9.89
N ALA A 37 -1.88 4.30 8.80
CA ALA A 37 -1.47 4.62 7.43
C ALA A 37 -1.44 6.12 7.14
N ILE A 38 -2.49 6.86 7.54
CA ILE A 38 -2.56 8.31 7.35
C ILE A 38 -1.47 9.03 8.15
N ALA A 39 -1.14 8.54 9.36
CA ALA A 39 -0.07 9.11 10.17
C ALA A 39 1.32 8.83 9.58
N ALA A 40 1.51 7.70 8.90
CA ALA A 40 2.77 7.32 8.25
C ALA A 40 2.96 7.96 6.87
N GLY A 41 1.87 8.31 6.18
CA GLY A 41 1.88 8.91 4.84
C GLY A 41 1.89 10.45 4.79
N ALA A 42 1.81 11.13 5.94
CA ALA A 42 1.89 12.59 6.06
C ALA A 42 3.33 13.10 6.17
#